data_AF-A0A016S4R8-F1
#
_entry.id   AF-A0A016S4R8-F1
#
_cell.length_a   1.000
_cell.length_b   1.000
_cell.length_c   1.000
_cell.angle_alpha   90.00
_cell.angle_beta   90.00
_cell.angle_gamma   90.00
#
_symmetry.space_group_name_H-M   'P 1'
#
loop_
_entity.id
_entity.type
_entity.pdbx_description
1 polymer ?
#
loop_
_entity_poly.entity_id
_entity_poly.type
_entity_poly.pdbx_seq_one_letter_code
_entity_poly.pdbx_strand_id
1 'polypeptide(L)'
;MERDFKLHVDPEYGNCYTFNFNDSVELKNSRAGPMYGLRLLLDVHQDDYMPTTEAAGVRIVVHEQDQEPFPDTFGYSAPTGFVSSFGLKTVRFIVQAPDEFDPCSMEFIGVLGVLLTRGNLASRMHKEHTLFYFT
;
A
#
# COMPACT_ATOMS: atom_id res chain seq x y z
N MET A 1 2.16 -12.98 13.48
CA MET A 1 1.69 -11.62 13.11
C MET A 1 2.43 -10.55 13.88
N GLU A 2 2.57 -10.65 15.21
CA GLU A 2 3.12 -9.58 16.07
C GLU A 2 4.58 -9.13 15.79
N ARG A 3 5.35 -9.88 14.99
CA ARG A 3 6.75 -9.52 14.66
C ARG A 3 6.88 -8.69 13.39
N ASP A 4 5.93 -8.81 12.47
CA ASP A 4 6.04 -8.24 11.12
C ASP A 4 5.08 -7.06 10.90
N PHE A 5 4.04 -6.96 11.74
CA PHE A 5 3.01 -5.93 11.68
C PHE A 5 2.87 -5.19 13.01
N LYS A 6 2.71 -3.88 12.93
CA LYS A 6 2.36 -3.02 14.06
C LYS A 6 0.89 -2.63 13.97
N LEU A 7 0.15 -2.86 15.06
CA LEU A 7 -1.24 -2.42 15.17
C LEU A 7 -1.31 -0.92 15.45
N HIS A 8 -2.16 -0.22 14.70
CA HIS A 8 -2.60 1.14 14.95
C HIS A 8 -4.14 1.15 14.94
N VAL A 9 -4.76 1.92 15.83
CA VAL A 9 -6.23 2.00 15.91
C VAL A 9 -6.68 3.36 15.40
N ASP A 10 -7.37 3.34 14.27
CA ASP A 10 -7.97 4.51 13.65
C ASP A 10 -9.45 4.62 14.05
N PRO A 11 -9.94 5.81 14.43
CA PRO A 11 -11.32 5.99 14.87
C PRO A 11 -12.36 5.81 13.74
N GLU A 12 -11.99 5.99 12.48
CA GLU A 12 -12.85 5.86 11.31
C GLU A 12 -12.77 4.46 10.69
N TYR A 13 -11.55 3.92 10.56
CA TYR A 13 -11.29 2.65 9.88
C TYR A 13 -11.09 1.45 10.81
N GLY A 14 -10.98 1.67 12.13
CA GLY A 14 -10.77 0.63 13.12
C GLY A 14 -9.32 0.15 13.18
N ASN A 15 -9.11 -1.16 13.19
CA ASN A 15 -7.77 -1.73 13.37
C ASN A 15 -6.98 -1.70 12.05
N CYS A 16 -5.91 -0.91 12.02
CA CYS A 16 -4.94 -0.83 10.93
C CYS A 16 -3.66 -1.58 11.30
N TYR A 17 -3.03 -2.25 10.33
CA TYR A 17 -1.81 -3.02 10.57
C TYR A 17 -0.72 -2.54 9.63
N THR A 18 0.39 -1.99 10.14
CA THR A 18 1.49 -1.49 9.30
C THR A 18 2.59 -2.54 9.17
N PHE A 19 2.90 -2.94 7.95
CA PHE A 19 4.05 -3.79 7.64
C PHE A 19 5.34 -2.98 7.52
N ASN A 20 6.47 -3.57 7.91
CA ASN A 20 7.79 -2.94 7.79
C ASN A 20 7.86 -1.55 8.47
N PHE A 21 7.28 -1.47 9.66
CA PHE A 21 7.22 -0.25 10.48
C PHE A 21 8.55 0.08 11.19
N ASN A 22 9.50 -0.86 11.21
CA ASN A 22 10.75 -0.73 11.93
C ASN A 22 11.82 -0.09 11.03
N ASP A 23 12.19 1.14 11.33
CA ASP A 23 13.24 1.92 10.67
C ASP A 23 14.64 1.29 10.82
N SER A 24 14.86 0.51 11.87
CA SER A 24 16.14 -0.16 12.13
C SER A 24 16.36 -1.41 11.28
N VAL A 25 15.29 -1.99 10.74
CA VAL A 25 15.32 -3.20 9.89
C VAL A 25 14.47 -2.96 8.66
N GLU A 26 15.04 -2.26 7.68
CA GLU A 26 14.33 -1.94 6.45
C GLU A 26 14.23 -3.15 5.52
N LEU A 27 13.02 -3.69 5.35
CA LEU A 27 12.76 -4.75 4.38
C LEU A 27 12.68 -4.19 2.96
N LYS A 28 13.68 -4.49 2.13
CA LYS A 28 13.73 -4.10 0.72
C LYS A 28 13.48 -5.28 -0.20
N ASN A 29 12.73 -5.04 -1.28
CA ASN A 29 12.60 -6.01 -2.36
C ASN A 29 13.79 -5.92 -3.32
N SER A 30 14.43 -7.07 -3.55
CA SER A 30 15.58 -7.18 -4.47
C SER A 30 15.15 -7.31 -5.94
N ARG A 31 13.89 -7.71 -6.20
CA ARG A 31 13.35 -7.95 -7.54
C ARG A 31 11.92 -7.45 -7.64
N ALA A 32 11.59 -6.89 -8.80
CA ALA A 32 10.21 -6.52 -9.13
C ALA A 32 9.40 -7.74 -9.57
N GLY A 33 8.10 -7.72 -9.29
CA GLY A 33 7.13 -8.71 -9.74
C GLY A 33 6.21 -9.20 -8.62
N PRO A 34 5.01 -9.69 -8.95
CA PRO A 34 3.98 -10.05 -7.97
C PRO A 34 4.38 -11.22 -7.04
N MET A 35 5.40 -12.00 -7.42
CA MET A 35 5.93 -13.11 -6.61
C MET A 35 7.02 -12.70 -5.63
N TYR A 36 7.61 -11.51 -5.82
CA TYR A 36 8.72 -11.00 -5.00
C TYR A 36 8.32 -9.76 -4.20
N GLY A 37 7.06 -9.30 -4.34
CA GLY A 37 6.47 -8.25 -3.51
C GLY A 37 5.74 -8.83 -2.31
N LEU A 38 5.10 -7.96 -1.53
CA LEU A 38 4.26 -8.39 -0.42
C LEU A 38 2.91 -8.90 -0.93
N ARG A 39 2.52 -10.08 -0.43
CA ARG A 39 1.28 -10.79 -0.78
C ARG A 39 0.53 -11.15 0.50
N LEU A 40 -0.67 -10.63 0.63
CA LEU A 40 -1.54 -10.85 1.78
C LEU A 40 -2.76 -11.67 1.35
N LEU A 41 -3.22 -12.53 2.27
CA LEU A 41 -4.54 -13.14 2.21
C LEU A 41 -5.31 -12.60 3.41
N LEU A 42 -6.31 -11.78 3.14
CA LEU A 42 -7.12 -11.12 4.16
C LEU A 42 -8.50 -11.75 4.18
N ASP A 43 -9.01 -11.97 5.38
CA ASP A 43 -10.35 -12.48 5.60
C ASP A 43 -11.23 -11.35 6.13
N VAL A 44 -12.34 -11.10 5.44
CA VAL A 44 -13.26 -10.00 5.74
C VAL A 44 -14.62 -10.60 6.04
N HIS A 45 -14.94 -10.69 7.33
CA HIS A 45 -16.22 -11.18 7.83
C HIS A 45 -17.29 -10.10 7.63
N GLN A 46 -18.01 -10.19 6.50
CA GLN A 46 -19.09 -9.27 6.16
C GLN A 46 -20.33 -9.44 7.04
N ASP A 47 -20.47 -10.57 7.74
CA ASP A 47 -21.59 -10.83 8.65
C ASP A 47 -21.60 -9.89 9.87
N ASP A 48 -20.43 -9.34 10.22
CA ASP A 48 -20.28 -8.39 11.32
C ASP A 48 -20.58 -6.93 10.90
N TYR A 49 -20.89 -6.69 9.63
CA TYR A 49 -21.08 -5.36 9.09
C TYR A 49 -22.49 -4.83 9.42
N MET A 50 -22.59 -3.52 9.61
CA MET A 50 -23.89 -2.89 9.83
C MET A 50 -24.71 -2.93 8.53
N PRO A 51 -26.05 -3.08 8.60
CA PRO A 51 -26.91 -3.08 7.42
C PRO A 51 -26.82 -1.80 6.56
N THR A 52 -26.32 -0.71 7.15
CA THR A 52 -26.11 0.58 6.49
C THR A 52 -24.73 0.73 5.84
N THR A 53 -23.85 -0.26 5.95
CA THR A 53 -22.52 -0.19 5.36
C THR A 53 -22.59 -0.26 3.84
N GLU A 54 -22.09 0.78 3.15
CA GLU A 54 -22.22 0.93 1.69
C GLU A 54 -21.26 0.04 0.88
N ALA A 55 -20.12 -0.34 1.46
CA ALA A 55 -19.10 -1.12 0.77
C ALA A 55 -18.30 -2.03 1.72
N ALA A 56 -17.94 -3.21 1.25
CA ALA A 56 -17.03 -4.13 1.93
C ALA A 56 -15.71 -4.26 1.17
N GLY A 57 -14.60 -4.14 1.88
CA GLY A 57 -13.27 -4.08 1.28
C GLY A 57 -12.19 -3.84 2.32
N VAL A 58 -10.98 -3.68 1.82
CA VAL A 58 -9.81 -3.29 2.62
C VAL A 58 -9.28 -1.98 2.08
N ARG A 59 -8.86 -1.08 2.97
CA ARG A 59 -8.09 0.10 2.59
C ARG A 59 -6.60 -0.14 2.81
N ILE A 60 -5.82 0.23 1.80
CA ILE A 60 -4.37 0.02 1.76
C ILE A 60 -3.72 1.38 1.57
N VAL A 61 -2.77 1.72 2.42
CA VAL A 61 -1.95 2.93 2.30
C VAL A 61 -0.51 2.52 2.05
N VAL A 62 0.14 3.24 1.15
CA VAL A 62 1.59 3.10 0.91
C VAL A 62 2.26 4.40 1.31
N HIS A 63 3.17 4.32 2.27
CA HIS A 63 3.88 5.46 2.84
C HIS A 63 5.33 5.07 3.15
N GLU A 64 6.17 6.07 3.42
CA GLU A 64 7.54 5.88 3.90
C GLU A 64 7.56 5.47 5.38
N GLN A 65 8.60 4.75 5.82
CA GLN A 65 8.66 4.19 7.18
C GLN A 65 8.62 5.23 8.29
N ASP A 66 9.15 6.42 8.01
CA ASP A 66 9.24 7.57 8.92
C ASP A 66 8.01 8.48 8.86
N GLN A 67 7.06 8.19 7.97
CA GLN A 67 5.83 8.94 7.80
C GLN A 67 4.61 8.20 8.36
N GLU A 68 3.65 8.95 8.89
CA GLU A 68 2.37 8.40 9.34
C GLU A 68 1.45 8.12 8.12
N PRO A 69 0.73 6.99 8.09
CA PRO A 69 -0.25 6.71 7.05
C PRO A 69 -1.50 7.61 7.17
N PHE A 70 -1.98 8.12 6.04
CA PHE A 70 -3.25 8.86 5.94
C PHE A 70 -4.25 8.08 5.07
N PRO A 71 -5.04 7.16 5.65
CA PRO A 71 -5.95 6.26 4.91
C PRO A 71 -7.16 6.96 4.29
N ASP A 72 -7.51 8.13 4.78
CA ASP A 72 -8.56 9.00 4.25
C ASP A 72 -8.14 9.65 2.91
N THR A 73 -6.88 10.09 2.82
CA THR A 73 -6.35 10.89 1.72
C THR A 73 -5.61 10.04 0.68
N PHE A 74 -4.77 9.09 1.13
CA PHE A 74 -3.90 8.28 0.26
C PHE A 74 -4.26 6.80 0.26
N GLY A 75 -5.44 6.44 0.78
CA GLY A 75 -5.93 5.07 0.82
C GLY A 75 -6.44 4.58 -0.54
N TYR A 76 -6.03 3.37 -0.90
CA TYR A 76 -6.53 2.62 -2.04
C TYR A 76 -7.47 1.52 -1.57
N SER A 77 -8.66 1.44 -2.17
CA SER A 77 -9.65 0.42 -1.83
C SER A 77 -9.45 -0.87 -2.64
N ALA A 78 -9.37 -2.00 -1.95
CA ALA A 78 -9.39 -3.34 -2.52
C ALA A 78 -10.73 -4.03 -2.20
N PRO A 79 -11.55 -4.40 -3.19
CA PRO A 79 -12.80 -5.10 -2.95
C PRO A 79 -12.55 -6.54 -2.49
N THR A 80 -13.49 -7.09 -1.73
CA THR A 80 -13.50 -8.51 -1.35
C THR A 80 -13.95 -9.41 -2.52
N GLY A 81 -13.62 -10.70 -2.46
CA GLY A 81 -14.06 -11.70 -3.44
C GLY A 81 -13.24 -11.79 -4.74
N PHE A 82 -12.19 -10.98 -4.89
CA PHE A 82 -11.27 -10.97 -6.04
C PHE A 82 -9.83 -10.80 -5.57
N VAL A 83 -8.88 -11.20 -6.41
CA VAL A 83 -7.47 -10.87 -6.18
C VAL A 83 -7.21 -9.46 -6.72
N SER A 84 -6.78 -8.57 -5.83
CA SER A 84 -6.36 -7.21 -6.17
C SER A 84 -4.84 -7.12 -6.21
N SER A 85 -4.29 -6.58 -7.29
CA SER A 85 -2.86 -6.35 -7.47
C SER A 85 -2.58 -4.87 -7.72
N PHE A 86 -1.74 -4.27 -6.88
CA PHE A 86 -1.35 -2.87 -6.95
C PHE A 86 0.10 -2.78 -7.41
N GLY A 87 0.35 -2.16 -8.56
CA GLY A 87 1.70 -1.84 -9.02
C GLY A 87 2.10 -0.47 -8.48
N LEU A 88 3.23 -0.38 -7.78
CA LEU A 88 3.73 0.88 -7.23
C LEU A 88 4.81 1.47 -8.13
N LYS A 89 4.95 2.80 -8.11
CA LYS A 89 6.07 3.54 -8.72
C LYS A 89 6.50 4.68 -7.80
N THR A 90 7.79 4.70 -7.43
CA THR A 90 8.37 5.78 -6.65
C THR A 90 8.84 6.86 -7.61
N VAL A 91 8.37 8.08 -7.40
CA VAL A 91 8.76 9.24 -8.19
C VAL A 91 9.37 10.27 -7.25
N ARG A 92 10.61 10.66 -7.52
CA ARG A 92 11.30 11.73 -6.79
C ARG A 92 11.15 13.03 -7.56
N PHE A 93 10.53 14.01 -6.94
CA PHE A 93 10.46 15.37 -7.47
C PHE A 93 11.54 16.20 -6.80
N ILE A 94 12.42 16.76 -7.62
CA ILE A 94 13.43 17.70 -7.17
C ILE A 94 12.87 19.08 -7.46
N VAL A 95 12.43 19.79 -6.42
CA VAL A 95 12.02 21.19 -6.57
C VAL A 95 13.31 22.02 -6.58
N GLN A 96 13.67 22.53 -7.74
CA GLN A 96 14.78 23.48 -7.86
C GLN A 96 14.29 24.83 -7.31
N ALA A 97 14.84 25.25 -6.16
CA ALA A 97 14.64 26.58 -5.63
C ALA A 97 15.36 27.60 -6.55
N PRO A 98 14.78 28.79 -6.79
CA PRO A 98 15.32 29.77 -7.74
C PRO A 98 16.62 30.48 -7.28
N ASP A 99 17.11 30.26 -6.05
CA ASP A 99 18.37 30.82 -5.56
C ASP A 99 18.89 29.99 -4.39
N GLU A 100 20.21 29.70 -4.37
CA GLU A 100 21.13 29.19 -3.32
C GLU A 100 20.63 28.35 -2.11
N PHE A 101 19.39 27.87 -2.12
CA PHE A 101 18.81 27.01 -1.10
C PHE A 101 18.91 25.54 -1.51
N ASP A 102 19.16 24.69 -0.50
CA ASP A 102 19.14 23.24 -0.67
C ASP A 102 17.83 22.82 -1.36
N PRO A 103 17.91 22.08 -2.49
CA PRO A 103 16.72 21.65 -3.19
C PRO A 103 15.90 20.72 -2.29
N CYS A 104 14.64 21.08 -2.05
CA CYS A 104 13.72 20.19 -1.36
C CYS A 104 13.37 19.03 -2.31
N SER A 105 13.77 17.82 -1.94
CA SER A 105 13.35 16.60 -2.62
C SER A 105 12.09 16.05 -1.94
N MET A 106 10.97 15.98 -2.68
CA MET A 106 9.79 15.26 -2.23
C MET A 106 9.69 13.93 -2.96
N GLU A 107 9.52 12.85 -2.21
CA GLU A 107 9.26 11.52 -2.76
C GLU A 107 7.76 11.24 -2.68
N PHE A 108 7.17 10.90 -3.84
CA PHE A 108 5.80 10.42 -3.89
C PHE A 108 5.81 8.94 -4.26
N ILE A 109 5.21 8.12 -3.41
CA ILE A 109 4.95 6.71 -3.69
C ILE A 109 3.52 6.60 -4.18
N GLY A 110 3.34 6.30 -5.46
CA GLY A 110 2.02 6.18 -6.08
C GLY A 110 1.74 4.77 -6.58
N VAL A 111 0.46 4.39 -6.61
CA VAL A 111 -0.02 3.22 -7.37
C VAL A 111 -0.15 3.61 -8.85
N LEU A 112 0.59 2.94 -9.72
CA LEU A 112 0.56 3.12 -11.17
C LEU A 112 -0.55 2.29 -11.85
N GLY A 113 -1.03 1.22 -11.22
CA GLY A 113 -2.11 0.41 -11.77
C GLY A 113 -2.72 -0.57 -10.77
N VAL A 114 -4.03 -0.78 -10.90
CA VAL A 114 -4.79 -1.76 -10.13
C VAL A 114 -5.34 -2.81 -11.09
N LEU A 115 -4.93 -4.07 -10.91
CA LEU A 115 -5.50 -5.19 -11.65
C LEU A 115 -6.35 -6.05 -10.72
N LEU A 116 -7.63 -6.19 -11.05
CA LEU A 116 -8.57 -7.09 -10.38
C LEU A 116 -8.76 -8.33 -11.24
N THR A 117 -8.35 -9.50 -10.74
CA THR A 117 -8.62 -10.77 -11.42
C THR A 117 -9.66 -11.56 -10.64
N ARG A 118 -10.80 -11.85 -11.29
CA ARG A 118 -11.73 -12.90 -10.86
C ARG A 118 -11.04 -14.23 -11.16
N GLY A 119 -11.11 -15.19 -10.24
CA GLY A 119 -10.31 -16.42 -10.29
C GLY A 119 -10.15 -17.03 -11.69
N ASN A 120 -8.90 -17.38 -12.02
CA ASN A 120 -8.38 -17.97 -13.26
C ASN A 120 -8.23 -17.03 -14.47
N LEU A 121 -7.32 -16.06 -14.43
CA LEU A 121 -6.60 -15.63 -15.65
C LEU A 121 -5.22 -15.05 -15.31
N ALA A 122 -4.18 -15.64 -15.89
CA ALA A 122 -2.81 -15.14 -15.83
C ALA A 122 -2.67 -13.95 -16.80
N SER A 123 -2.52 -12.74 -16.28
CA SER A 123 -2.24 -11.55 -17.10
C SER A 123 -0.78 -11.15 -16.96
N ARG A 124 -0.08 -11.17 -18.10
CA ARG A 124 1.32 -10.77 -18.27
C ARG A 124 1.42 -9.25 -18.26
N MET A 125 1.74 -8.65 -17.11
CA MET A 125 2.13 -7.24 -17.05
C MET A 125 3.58 -7.09 -17.55
N HIS A 126 3.78 -6.19 -18.51
CA HIS A 126 5.10 -5.77 -18.97
C HIS A 126 5.76 -4.86 -17.91
N LYS A 127 7.03 -5.16 -17.60
CA LYS A 127 7.90 -4.52 -16.59
C LYS A 127 7.92 -2.98 -16.68
N GLU A 128 8.05 -2.30 -15.52
CA GLU A 128 9.32 -1.70 -15.06
C GLU A 128 9.24 -1.20 -13.60
N HIS A 129 10.29 -1.53 -12.83
CA HIS A 129 10.78 -1.04 -11.52
C HIS A 129 9.82 -0.35 -10.51
N THR A 130 9.66 -0.92 -9.28
CA THR A 130 9.54 -0.22 -7.96
C THR A 130 9.17 -1.16 -6.78
N LEU A 131 9.55 -0.75 -5.55
CA LEU A 131 9.41 -1.31 -4.19
C LEU A 131 7.97 -1.31 -3.61
N PHE A 132 7.72 -2.09 -2.54
CA PHE A 132 6.39 -2.28 -1.91
C PHE A 132 6.41 -2.03 -0.40
N TYR A 133 5.43 -1.29 0.11
CA TYR A 133 5.03 -1.18 1.53
C TYR A 133 3.51 -1.35 1.64
N PHE A 134 3.02 -1.91 2.75
CA PHE A 134 1.60 -2.17 3.03
C PHE A 134 1.21 -1.67 4.41
N THR A 135 -0.05 -1.26 4.51
CA THR A 135 -0.92 -1.71 5.59
C THR A 135 -1.86 -2.78 5.06
#